data_AF-A0A6N8FTC3-F1
#
_entry.id   AF-A0A6N8FTC3-F1
#
_cell.length_a   1.000
_cell.length_b   1.000
_cell.length_c   1.000
_cell.angle_alpha   90.00
_cell.angle_beta   90.00
_cell.angle_gamma   90.00
#
_symmetry.space_group_name_H-M   'P 1'
#
loop_
_entity.id
_entity.type
_entity.pdbx_description
1 polymer ?
#
loop_
_entity_poly.entity_id
_entity_poly.type
_entity_poly.pdbx_seq_one_letter_code
_entity_poly.pdbx_strand_id
1 'polypeptide(L)'
;MQLNMPKNLMSLTLGAMDELNSVIQLQELLEISMEQADESPEKRWKRVELLTETYLAQVEPCLENLVLKLERIRQQLSADKINASSD
;
A
#
# COMPACT_ATOMS: atom_id res chain seq x y z
N MET A 1 -16.60 23.68 -6.89
CA MET A 1 -17.20 22.50 -7.54
C MET A 1 -17.03 21.33 -6.59
N GLN A 2 -18.11 20.82 -5.98
CA GLN A 2 -18.06 19.55 -5.26
C GLN A 2 -18.16 18.43 -6.29
N LEU A 3 -17.09 17.66 -6.46
CA LEU A 3 -17.13 16.39 -7.14
C LEU A 3 -17.96 15.46 -6.24
N ASN A 4 -19.23 15.24 -6.59
CA ASN A 4 -20.06 14.23 -5.92
C ASN A 4 -19.54 12.84 -6.33
N MET A 5 -18.46 12.39 -5.70
CA MET A 5 -18.01 11.01 -5.83
C MET A 5 -19.01 10.08 -5.13
N PRO A 6 -19.37 8.94 -5.73
CA PRO A 6 -20.16 7.91 -5.06
C PRO A 6 -19.49 7.54 -3.73
N LYS A 7 -20.26 7.45 -2.64
CA LYS A 7 -19.74 7.12 -1.29
C LYS A 7 -18.83 5.87 -1.27
N ASN A 8 -19.10 4.92 -2.15
CA ASN A 8 -18.31 3.71 -2.34
C ASN A 8 -16.91 3.98 -2.92
N LEU A 9 -16.82 4.87 -3.92
CA LEU A 9 -15.55 5.25 -4.55
C LEU A 9 -14.65 6.01 -3.58
N MET A 10 -15.23 6.92 -2.78
CA MET A 10 -14.49 7.66 -1.77
C MET A 10 -13.95 6.72 -0.67
N SER A 11 -14.76 5.76 -0.22
CA SER A 11 -14.32 4.75 0.75
C SER A 11 -13.22 3.85 0.21
N LEU A 12 -13.30 3.42 -1.05
CA LEU A 12 -12.25 2.62 -1.70
C LEU A 12 -10.95 3.42 -1.85
N THR A 13 -11.05 4.70 -2.21
CA THR A 13 -9.89 5.58 -2.38
C THR A 13 -9.18 5.81 -1.06
N LEU A 14 -9.93 6.12 0.01
CA LEU A 14 -9.37 6.24 1.36
C LEU A 14 -8.71 4.93 1.81
N GLY A 15 -9.40 3.80 1.63
CA GLY A 15 -8.83 2.50 1.97
C GLY A 15 -7.56 2.18 1.17
N ALA A 16 -7.42 2.62 -0.08
CA ALA A 16 -6.19 2.46 -0.85
C ALA A 16 -5.06 3.36 -0.32
N MET A 17 -5.39 4.59 0.11
CA MET A 17 -4.43 5.48 0.76
C MET A 17 -3.93 4.91 2.09
N ASP A 18 -4.81 4.28 2.87
CA ASP A 18 -4.44 3.64 4.14
C ASP A 18 -3.44 2.50 3.93
N GLU A 19 -3.69 1.59 2.96
CA GLU A 19 -2.74 0.50 2.64
C GLU A 19 -1.39 1.04 2.16
N LEU A 20 -1.40 2.07 1.30
CA LEU A 20 -0.17 2.70 0.84
C LEU A 20 0.61 3.34 2.00
N ASN A 21 -0.09 3.99 2.92
CA ASN A 21 0.52 4.57 4.11
C ASN A 21 1.12 3.49 5.02
N SER A 22 0.47 2.33 5.17
CA SER A 22 1.04 1.19 5.90
C SER A 22 2.33 0.69 5.27
N VAL A 23 2.41 0.59 3.94
CA VAL A 23 3.66 0.21 3.23
C VAL A 23 4.77 1.22 3.48
N ILE A 24 4.47 2.54 3.40
CA ILE A 24 5.45 3.60 3.65
C ILE A 24 5.99 3.52 5.09
N GLN A 25 5.12 3.37 6.07
CA GLN A 25 5.52 3.27 7.48
C GLN A 25 6.41 2.05 7.75
N LEU A 26 6.07 0.90 7.17
CA LEU A 26 6.88 -0.31 7.31
C LEU A 26 8.27 -0.10 6.67
N GLN A 27 8.34 0.59 5.52
CA GLN A 27 9.60 0.89 4.83
C GLN A 27 10.51 1.79 5.69
N GLU A 28 9.94 2.85 6.28
CA GLU A 28 10.67 3.74 7.20
C GLU A 28 11.21 2.98 8.42
N LEU A 29 10.41 2.07 9.01
CA LEU A 29 10.85 1.25 10.13
C LEU A 29 11.99 0.29 9.74
N LEU A 30 11.96 -0.26 8.53
CA LEU A 30 13.02 -1.11 8.02
C LEU A 30 14.33 -0.30 7.86
N GLU A 31 14.26 0.89 7.26
CA GLU A 31 15.40 1.78 7.08
C GLU A 31 16.05 2.15 8.42
N ILE A 32 15.25 2.61 9.39
CA ILE A 32 15.73 2.91 10.74
C ILE A 32 16.39 1.68 11.38
N SER A 33 15.78 0.50 11.23
CA SER A 33 16.29 -0.75 11.81
C SER A 33 17.63 -1.20 11.20
N MET A 34 17.89 -0.83 9.95
CA MET A 34 19.15 -1.08 9.25
C MET A 34 20.24 -0.05 9.61
N GLU A 35 19.87 1.22 9.81
CA GLU A 35 20.80 2.29 10.16
C GLU A 35 21.38 2.17 11.58
N GLN A 36 20.61 1.61 12.53
CA GLN A 36 21.03 1.47 13.94
C GLN A 36 22.07 0.36 14.20
N ALA A 37 22.63 -0.27 13.15
CA ALA A 37 23.47 -1.45 13.28
C ALA A 37 24.96 -1.13 13.52
N ASP A 38 25.31 -0.91 14.80
CA ASP A 38 26.70 -0.84 15.30
C ASP A 38 27.32 -2.24 15.49
N GLU A 39 27.22 -3.08 14.46
CA GLU A 39 27.67 -4.48 14.46
C GLU A 39 28.73 -4.78 13.40
N SER A 40 29.53 -5.82 13.63
CA SER A 40 30.46 -6.38 12.62
C SER A 40 29.73 -6.73 11.32
N PRO A 41 30.36 -6.61 10.13
CA PRO A 41 29.70 -6.81 8.83
C PRO A 41 28.90 -8.11 8.70
N GLU A 42 29.39 -9.21 9.28
CA GLU A 42 28.78 -10.54 9.18
C GLU A 42 27.48 -10.68 10.01
N LYS A 43 27.42 -10.03 11.17
CA LYS A 43 26.19 -9.98 11.99
C LYS A 43 25.18 -8.99 11.42
N ARG A 44 25.67 -7.89 10.85
CA ARG A 44 24.84 -6.93 10.11
C ARG A 44 24.09 -7.62 8.97
N TRP A 45 24.74 -8.49 8.19
CA TRP A 45 24.06 -9.20 7.11
C TRP A 45 22.93 -10.12 7.57
N LYS A 46 23.16 -10.96 8.59
CA LYS A 46 22.11 -11.84 9.14
C LYS A 46 20.92 -11.06 9.70
N ARG A 47 21.20 -9.90 10.32
CA ARG A 47 20.17 -9.01 10.83
C ARG A 47 19.38 -8.35 9.70
N VAL A 48 20.05 -7.85 8.67
CA VAL A 48 19.39 -7.26 7.49
C VAL A 48 18.49 -8.28 6.82
N GLU A 49 18.98 -9.50 6.59
CA GLU A 49 18.21 -10.60 6.02
C GLU A 49 16.93 -10.89 6.84
N LEU A 50 17.07 -11.07 8.16
CA LEU A 50 15.93 -11.30 9.05
C LEU A 50 14.92 -10.13 9.06
N LEU A 51 15.40 -8.89 9.09
CA LEU A 51 14.56 -7.69 9.07
C LEU A 51 13.81 -7.58 7.74
N THR A 52 14.47 -7.87 6.62
CA THR A 52 13.85 -7.87 5.29
C THR A 52 12.79 -8.97 5.17
N GLU A 53 13.05 -10.20 5.63
CA GLU A 53 12.04 -11.28 5.63
C GLU A 53 10.81 -10.90 6.47
N THR A 54 11.04 -10.34 7.66
CA THR A 54 9.98 -9.90 8.58
C THR A 54 9.17 -8.74 8.00
N TYR A 55 9.83 -7.85 7.27
CA TYR A 55 9.19 -6.74 6.56
C TYR A 55 8.35 -7.22 5.38
N LEU A 56 8.90 -8.11 4.53
CA LEU A 56 8.19 -8.64 3.35
C LEU A 56 6.90 -9.34 3.76
N ALA A 57 6.93 -10.17 4.81
CA ALA A 57 5.75 -10.85 5.33
C ALA A 57 4.63 -9.89 5.79
N GLN A 58 4.97 -8.65 6.15
CA GLN A 58 4.00 -7.62 6.57
C GLN A 58 3.53 -6.74 5.41
N VAL A 59 4.39 -6.49 4.42
CA VAL A 59 4.08 -5.62 3.27
C VAL A 59 3.29 -6.35 2.18
N GLU A 60 3.52 -7.64 1.97
CA GLU A 60 2.81 -8.42 0.96
C GLU A 60 1.28 -8.28 1.05
N PRO A 61 0.64 -8.47 2.22
CA PRO A 61 -0.81 -8.30 2.36
C PRO A 61 -1.29 -6.87 2.05
N CYS A 62 -0.51 -5.85 2.43
CA CYS A 62 -0.86 -4.45 2.14
C CYS A 62 -0.82 -4.16 0.64
N LEU A 63 0.19 -4.68 -0.07
CA LEU A 63 0.29 -4.53 -1.53
C LEU A 63 -0.83 -5.27 -2.25
N GLU A 64 -1.15 -6.50 -1.85
CA GLU A 64 -2.29 -7.25 -2.40
C GLU A 64 -3.61 -6.49 -2.21
N ASN A 65 -3.84 -6.01 -0.99
CA ASN A 65 -5.03 -5.21 -0.67
C ASN A 65 -5.10 -3.91 -1.47
N LEU A 66 -3.97 -3.24 -1.69
CA LEU A 66 -3.87 -2.04 -2.49
C LEU A 66 -4.25 -2.32 -3.95
N VAL A 67 -3.68 -3.38 -4.55
CA VAL A 67 -4.00 -3.79 -5.92
C VAL A 67 -5.50 -4.07 -6.08
N LEU A 68 -6.09 -4.84 -5.16
CA LEU A 68 -7.53 -5.14 -5.18
C LEU A 68 -8.40 -3.88 -5.10
N LYS A 69 -8.05 -2.93 -4.23
CA LYS A 69 -8.79 -1.66 -4.11
C LYS A 69 -8.67 -0.82 -5.39
N LEU A 70 -7.47 -0.73 -5.98
CA LEU A 70 -7.23 -0.02 -7.23
C LEU A 70 -7.99 -0.63 -8.41
N GLU A 71 -8.06 -1.97 -8.50
CA GLU A 71 -8.87 -2.65 -9.51
C GLU A 71 -10.35 -2.34 -9.37
N ARG A 72 -10.89 -2.37 -8.14
CA ARG A 72 -12.30 -1.99 -7.87
C ARG A 72 -12.59 -0.55 -8.25
N ILE A 73 -11.67 0.38 -7.96
CA ILE A 73 -11.78 1.78 -8.38
C ILE A 73 -11.86 1.87 -9.91
N ARG A 74 -10.97 1.18 -10.64
CA ARG A 74 -10.99 1.16 -12.12
C ARG A 74 -12.29 0.60 -12.67
N GLN A 75 -12.81 -0.47 -12.09
CA GLN A 75 -14.08 -1.08 -12.50
C GLN A 75 -15.27 -0.12 -12.30
N GLN A 76 -15.34 0.56 -11.14
CA GLN A 76 -16.41 1.53 -10.86
C GLN A 76 -16.35 2.72 -11.81
N LEU A 77 -15.17 3.32 -12.02
CA LEU A 77 -15.00 4.43 -12.95
C LEU A 77 -15.35 4.04 -14.39
N SER A 78 -15.06 2.81 -14.79
CA SER A 78 -15.40 2.29 -16.13
C SER A 78 -16.90 2.08 -16.29
N ALA A 79 -17.58 1.56 -15.27
CA ALA A 79 -19.03 1.38 -15.27
C ALA A 79 -19.77 2.72 -15.30
N ASP A 80 -19.32 3.70 -14.52
CA ASP A 80 -19.89 5.06 -14.50
C ASP A 80 -19.73 5.75 -15.85
N LYS A 81 -18.61 5.53 -16.56
CA LYS A 81 -18.40 6.06 -17.92
C LYS A 81 -19.38 5.50 -18.94
N ILE A 82 -19.72 4.21 -18.85
CA ILE A 82 -20.71 3.55 -19.74
C ILE A 82 -22.11 4.11 -19.48
N ASN A 83 -22.48 4.26 -18.21
CA ASN A 83 -23.80 4.82 -17.84
C ASN A 83 -23.94 6.28 -18.27
N ALA A 84 -22.89 7.09 -18.14
CA ALA A 84 -22.89 8.49 -18.54
C ALA A 84 -22.85 8.73 -20.07
N SER A 85 -22.62 7.69 -20.87
CA SER A 85 -22.64 7.76 -22.34
C SER A 85 -23.87 7.09 -22.97
N SER A 86 -24.81 6.65 -22.13
CA SER A 86 -26.09 6.04 -22.53
C SER A 86 -27.30 6.97 -22.30
N ASP A 87 -27.07 8.17 -21.77
CA ASP A 87 -28.01 9.31 -21.69
C ASP A 87 -27.66 10.37 -22.77
#